data_AF-S7SYQ8-F1
#
_entry.id   AF-S7SYQ8-F1
#
_cell.length_a   1.000
_cell.length_b   1.000
_cell.length_c   1.000
_cell.angle_alpha   90.00
_cell.angle_beta   90.00
_cell.angle_gamma   90.00
#
_symmetry.space_group_name_H-M   'P 1'
#
loop_
_entity.id
_entity.type
_entity.pdbx_description
1 polymer ?
#
loop_
_entity_poly.entity_id
_entity_poly.type
_entity_poly.pdbx_seq_one_letter_code
_entity_poly.pdbx_strand_id
1 'polypeptide(L)' 'MRVIGKKEVVEMDVRRAQEIASSPVMANVTYNGQRIYIEHVDQQKGVATIHPLDNPNQKQSVPVASLEEHS' A
#
# COMPACT_ATOMS: atom_id res chain seq x y z
N MET A 1 -2.98 -18.01 -29.99
CA MET A 1 -3.10 -17.97 -28.52
C MET A 1 -2.11 -16.96 -27.95
N ARG A 2 -2.61 -15.97 -27.22
CA ARG A 2 -1.85 -15.23 -26.20
C ARG A 2 -2.88 -14.65 -25.25
N VAL A 3 -3.03 -15.31 -24.10
CA VAL A 3 -3.75 -14.71 -22.97
C VAL A 3 -2.81 -13.66 -22.42
N ILE A 4 -3.01 -12.40 -22.80
CA ILE A 4 -2.39 -11.28 -22.08
C ILE A 4 -3.11 -11.20 -20.74
N GLY A 5 -2.52 -11.83 -19.72
CA GLY A 5 -3.02 -11.74 -18.36
C GLY A 5 -3.08 -10.28 -17.95
N LYS A 6 -4.29 -9.76 -17.75
CA LYS A 6 -4.45 -8.52 -16.98
C LYS A 6 -3.82 -8.82 -15.62
N LYS A 7 -2.74 -8.14 -15.27
CA LYS A 7 -2.21 -8.19 -13.90
C LYS A 7 -3.37 -7.74 -13.02
N GLU A 8 -3.93 -8.65 -12.24
CA GLU A 8 -5.01 -8.34 -11.31
C GLU A 8 -4.39 -7.40 -10.28
N VAL A 9 -4.67 -6.11 -10.43
CA VAL A 9 -4.34 -5.10 -9.43
C VAL A 9 -5.34 -5.31 -8.31
N VAL A 10 -4.90 -5.99 -7.26
CA VAL A 10 -5.69 -6.20 -6.06
C VAL A 10 -5.50 -4.97 -5.19
N GLU A 11 -6.54 -4.14 -5.12
CA GLU A 11 -6.61 -3.04 -4.16
C GLU A 11 -6.51 -3.60 -2.73
N MET A 12 -5.75 -2.91 -1.88
CA MET A 12 -5.48 -3.35 -0.52
C MET A 12 -6.68 -3.18 0.40
N ASP A 13 -6.91 -4.13 1.31
CA ASP A 13 -7.89 -3.98 2.38
C ASP A 13 -7.24 -3.48 3.71
N VAL A 14 -8.08 -2.94 4.58
CA VAL A 14 -7.64 -2.29 5.84
C VAL A 14 -6.94 -3.26 6.80
N ARG A 15 -7.37 -4.52 6.87
CA ARG A 15 -6.73 -5.51 7.76
C ARG A 15 -5.36 -5.86 7.24
N ARG A 16 -5.23 -6.08 5.93
CA ARG A 16 -3.95 -6.34 5.29
C ARG A 16 -2.97 -5.18 5.47
N ALA A 17 -3.45 -3.93 5.37
CA ALA A 17 -2.62 -2.75 5.61
C ALA A 17 -2.08 -2.69 7.05
N GLN A 18 -2.86 -3.10 8.05
CA GLN A 18 -2.40 -3.16 9.44
C GLN A 18 -1.33 -4.22 9.67
N GLU A 19 -1.48 -5.40 9.05
CA GLU A 19 -0.47 -6.47 9.11
C GLU A 19 0.86 -5.97 8.57
N ILE A 20 0.83 -5.27 7.41
CA ILE A 20 2.03 -4.71 6.80
C ILE A 20 2.64 -3.60 7.66
N ALA A 21 1.83 -2.68 8.19
CA ALA A 21 2.32 -1.62 9.07
C ALA A 21 2.94 -2.14 10.38
N SER A 22 2.49 -3.31 10.85
CA SER A 22 2.99 -3.96 12.07
C SER A 22 4.15 -4.93 11.82
N SER A 23 4.44 -5.23 10.54
CA SER A 23 5.45 -6.19 10.14
C SER A 23 6.85 -5.56 10.19
N PRO A 24 7.85 -6.25 10.76
CA PRO A 24 9.25 -5.84 10.63
C PRO A 24 9.80 -6.09 9.22
N VAL A 25 9.11 -6.88 8.40
CA VAL A 25 9.45 -7.17 7.01
C VAL A 25 8.68 -6.22 6.10
N MET A 26 9.43 -5.52 5.24
CA MET A 26 8.87 -4.57 4.28
C MET A 26 8.15 -5.29 3.14
N ALA A 27 6.84 -5.05 3.01
CA ALA A 27 6.05 -5.50 1.88
C ALA A 27 6.26 -4.59 0.65
N ASN A 28 6.05 -5.14 -0.55
CA ASN A 28 6.11 -4.38 -1.79
C ASN A 28 4.77 -3.69 -2.05
N VAL A 29 4.58 -2.49 -1.50
CA VAL A 29 3.35 -1.71 -1.65
C VAL A 29 3.62 -0.44 -2.47
N THR A 30 2.69 -0.09 -3.34
CA THR A 30 2.73 1.14 -4.13
C THR A 30 1.49 2.01 -3.94
N TYR A 31 1.68 3.32 -4.07
CA TYR A 31 0.62 4.32 -4.23
C TYR A 31 0.91 5.10 -5.50
N ASN A 32 -0.05 5.15 -6.45
CA ASN A 32 0.13 5.78 -7.76
C ASN A 32 1.40 5.31 -8.49
N GLY A 33 1.73 4.02 -8.38
CA GLY A 33 2.93 3.42 -8.99
C GLY A 33 4.25 3.72 -8.28
N GLN A 34 4.27 4.56 -7.23
CA GLN A 34 5.46 4.82 -6.43
C GLN A 34 5.51 3.91 -5.21
N ARG A 35 6.70 3.34 -4.90
CA ARG A 35 6.87 2.49 -3.71
C ARG A 35 6.81 3.30 -2.42
N ILE A 36 6.11 2.75 -1.44
CA ILE A 36 5.86 3.38 -0.16
C ILE A 36 6.14 2.41 0.99
N TYR A 37 6.29 2.93 2.20
CA TYR A 37 6.02 2.17 3.42
C TYR A 37 4.80 2.74 4.13
N ILE A 38 4.06 1.87 4.81
CA ILE A 38 2.88 2.24 5.61
C ILE A 38 3.35 2.47 7.05
N GLU A 39 3.23 3.70 7.55
CA GLU A 39 3.57 4.06 8.93
C GLU A 39 2.45 3.70 9.90
N HIS A 40 1.20 4.01 9.52
CA HIS A 40 0.03 3.82 10.38
C HIS A 40 -1.24 3.61 9.55
N VAL A 41 -2.22 2.91 10.12
CA VAL A 41 -3.54 2.70 9.52
C VAL A 41 -4.64 3.08 10.53
N ASP A 42 -5.43 4.08 10.18
CA ASP A 42 -6.67 4.43 10.88
C ASP A 42 -7.80 3.54 10.33
N GLN A 43 -8.07 2.44 11.03
CA GLN A 43 -9.06 1.45 10.62
C GLN A 43 -10.47 2.01 10.54
N GLN A 44 -10.82 2.94 11.43
CA GLN A 44 -12.16 3.50 11.48
C GLN A 44 -12.45 4.36 10.25
N LYS A 45 -11.41 5.02 9.72
CA LYS A 45 -11.52 5.88 8.53
C LYS A 45 -11.13 5.18 7.23
N GLY A 46 -10.49 4.01 7.29
CA GLY A 46 -9.95 3.33 6.11
C GLY A 46 -8.83 4.13 5.43
N VAL A 47 -8.03 4.84 6.22
CA VAL A 47 -6.95 5.71 5.75
C VAL A 47 -5.60 5.21 6.29
N ALA A 48 -4.58 5.21 5.44
CA ALA A 48 -3.20 4.93 5.80
C ALA A 48 -2.37 6.20 5.76
N THR A 49 -1.45 6.34 6.73
CA THR A 49 -0.32 7.27 6.64
C THR A 49 0.83 6.55 5.97
N ILE A 50 1.26 7.06 4.83
CA ILE A 50 2.31 6.47 4.00
C ILE A 50 3.47 7.44 3.82
N HIS A 51 4.61 6.86 3.46
CA HIS A 51 5.83 7.57 3.10
C HIS A 51 6.41 7.00 1.81
N PRO A 52 6.61 7.82 0.78
CA PRO A 52 7.36 7.41 -0.39
C PRO A 52 8.80 7.03 -0.03
N LEU A 53 9.30 5.92 -0.56
CA LEU A 53 10.66 5.46 -0.26
C LEU A 53 11.74 6.44 -0.72
N ASP A 54 11.51 7.09 -1.86
CA ASP A 54 12.45 8.06 -2.43
C ASP A 54 12.45 9.39 -1.66
N ASN A 55 11.37 9.68 -0.92
CA ASN A 55 11.25 10.88 -0.10
C ASN A 55 10.51 10.60 1.21
N PRO A 56 11.16 9.93 2.17
CA PRO A 56 10.50 9.45 3.39
C PRO A 56 10.09 10.57 4.35
N ASN A 57 10.49 11.82 4.13
CA ASN A 57 9.98 12.95 4.92
C ASN A 57 8.58 13.41 4.46
N GLN A 58 8.13 12.98 3.28
CA GLN A 58 6.86 13.38 2.71
C GLN A 58 5.73 12.44 3.16
N LYS A 59 5.16 12.73 4.32
CA LYS A 59 3.97 12.03 4.84
C LYS A 59 2.75 12.32 3.97
N GLN A 60 1.96 11.30 3.67
CA GLN A 60 0.66 11.44 3.00
C GLN A 60 -0.38 10.58 3.70
N SER A 61 -1.59 11.09 3.85
CA SER A 61 -2.74 10.32 4.31
C SER A 61 -3.63 9.97 3.12
N VAL A 62 -3.72 8.68 2.80
CA VAL A 62 -4.41 8.18 1.59
C VAL A 62 -5.40 7.07 1.94
N PRO A 63 -6.47 6.87 1.15
CA PRO A 63 -7.36 5.73 1.33
C PRO A 63 -6.58 4.41 1.21
N VAL A 64 -6.81 3.45 2.11
CA VAL A 64 -6.15 2.14 2.03
C VAL A 64 -6.44 1.45 0.69
N ALA A 65 -7.68 1.57 0.20
CA ALA A 65 -8.10 1.01 -1.08
C ALA A 65 -7.32 1.58 -2.30
N SER A 66 -6.58 2.69 -2.13
CA SER A 66 -5.71 3.24 -3.19
C SER A 66 -4.30 2.66 -3.20
N LEU A 67 -4.00 1.76 -2.25
CA LEU A 67 -2.72 1.06 -2.17
C LEU A 67 -2.80 -0.27 -2.91
N GLU A 68 -1.69 -0.62 -3.54
CA GLU A 68 -1.54 -1.88 -4.27
C GLU A 68 -0.38 -2.67 -3.65
N GLU A 69 -0.65 -3.89 -3.20
CA GLU A 69 0.39 -4.84 -2.79
C GLU A 69 0.79 -5.71 -3.98
N HIS A 70 2.10 -5.86 -4.20
CA HIS A 70 2.67 -6.70 -5.26
C HIS A 70 3.35 -7.92 -4.64
N SER A 71 3.14 -9.08 -5.26
CA SER A 71 3.83 -10.35 -4.94
C SER A 71 5.09 -10.56 -5.76
#